data_AF-A0A0K8UMT6-F1
#
_entry.id   AF-A0A0K8UMT6-F1
#
_cell.length_a   1.000
_cell.length_b   1.000
_cell.length_c   1.000
_cell.angle_alpha   90.00
_cell.angle_beta   90.00
_cell.angle_gamma   90.00
#
_symmetry.space_group_name_H-M   'P 1'
#
loop_
_entity.id
_entity.type
_entity.pdbx_description
1 polymer ?
#
loop_
_entity_poly.entity_id
_entity_poly.type
_entity_poly.pdbx_seq_one_letter_code
_entity_poly.pdbx_strand_id
1 'polypeptide(L)'
;MPSECIFEFDRPQPVYYSGEIINGRINLHTTSEKSVREVYILFVGEAKVRWEESRTRSRDGKTEHYNEYYRADETYLHSRTCVHGDGTLQPGTYTYTFCIPLPLECPTSCVEKYGKISYELSLVL
;
A
#
# COMPACT_ATOMS: atom_id res chain seq x y z
N MET A 1 13.05 15.35 -12.07
CA MET A 1 13.50 14.33 -13.03
C MET A 1 12.38 13.31 -13.17
N PRO A 2 11.74 13.18 -14.34
CA PRO A 2 10.68 12.21 -14.50
C PRO A 2 11.30 10.81 -14.57
N SER A 3 10.91 9.99 -13.60
CA SER A 3 11.02 8.54 -13.70
C SER A 3 9.61 8.03 -13.90
N GLU A 4 9.40 7.26 -14.94
CA GLU A 4 8.10 6.64 -15.23
C GLU A 4 8.12 5.24 -14.63
N CYS A 5 7.06 4.86 -13.94
CA CYS A 5 6.92 3.54 -13.34
C CYS A 5 5.55 2.98 -13.75
N ILE A 6 5.56 1.90 -14.52
CA ILE A 6 4.36 1.26 -15.06
C ILE A 6 4.22 -0.12 -14.42
N PHE A 7 3.05 -0.39 -13.84
CA PHE A 7 2.70 -1.69 -13.26
C PHE A 7 1.81 -2.45 -14.24
N GLU A 8 2.23 -3.65 -14.63
CA GLU A 8 1.51 -4.51 -15.54
C GLU A 8 1.19 -5.82 -14.84
N PHE A 9 -0.10 -6.14 -14.74
CA PHE A 9 -0.59 -7.41 -14.20
C PHE A 9 -0.85 -8.37 -15.36
N ASP A 10 -0.61 -9.67 -15.16
CA ASP A 10 -0.74 -10.70 -16.21
C ASP A 10 -2.19 -10.97 -16.65
N ARG A 11 -3.16 -10.23 -16.11
CA ARG A 11 -4.59 -10.41 -16.40
C ARG A 11 -5.29 -9.07 -16.68
N PRO A 12 -6.37 -9.09 -17.51
CA PRO A 12 -7.03 -7.86 -17.95
C PRO A 12 -7.75 -7.10 -16.83
N GLN A 13 -8.28 -7.80 -15.83
CA GLN A 13 -8.99 -7.22 -14.69
C GLN A 13 -8.30 -7.65 -13.39
N PRO A 14 -7.60 -6.74 -12.70
CA PRO A 14 -6.82 -7.08 -11.52
C PRO A 14 -7.67 -7.19 -10.23
N VAL A 15 -8.77 -7.96 -10.24
CA VAL A 15 -9.55 -8.33 -9.04
C VAL A 15 -9.15 -9.72 -8.49
N TYR A 16 -8.39 -9.77 -7.39
CA TYR A 16 -7.82 -11.03 -6.84
C TYR A 16 -8.65 -11.52 -5.64
N TYR A 17 -8.73 -12.83 -5.47
CA TYR A 17 -9.30 -13.51 -4.30
C TYR A 17 -8.21 -14.06 -3.39
N SER A 18 -8.56 -14.22 -2.12
CA SER A 18 -7.68 -14.81 -1.10
C SER A 18 -7.25 -16.22 -1.50
N GLY A 19 -5.96 -16.54 -1.31
CA GLY A 19 -5.35 -17.79 -1.79
C GLY A 19 -4.86 -17.77 -3.24
N GLU A 20 -5.17 -16.74 -4.04
CA GLU A 20 -4.62 -16.61 -5.40
C GLU A 20 -3.17 -16.12 -5.41
N ILE A 21 -2.53 -16.20 -6.58
CA ILE A 21 -1.20 -15.66 -6.83
C ILE A 21 -1.31 -14.44 -7.74
N ILE A 22 -0.74 -13.32 -7.31
CA ILE A 22 -0.61 -12.10 -8.10
C ILE A 22 0.68 -12.17 -8.89
N ASN A 23 0.57 -12.22 -10.22
CA ASN A 23 1.70 -12.18 -11.13
C ASN A 23 1.69 -10.91 -11.99
N GLY A 24 2.88 -10.42 -12.31
CA GLY A 24 3.06 -9.28 -13.18
C GLY A 24 4.50 -8.78 -13.23
N ARG A 25 4.66 -7.57 -13.77
CA ARG A 25 5.94 -6.88 -13.88
C ARG A 25 5.80 -5.38 -13.64
N ILE A 26 6.89 -4.78 -13.19
CA ILE A 26 7.03 -3.35 -12.96
C ILE A 26 8.13 -2.85 -13.89
N ASN A 27 7.79 -1.92 -14.77
CA ASN A 27 8.71 -1.29 -15.70
C ASN A 27 9.07 0.11 -15.17
N LEU A 28 10.28 0.25 -14.67
CA LEU A 28 10.84 1.52 -14.20
C LEU A 28 11.73 2.11 -15.30
N HIS A 29 11.34 3.26 -15.84
CA HIS A 29 12.16 4.06 -16.73
C HIS A 29 12.79 5.23 -15.95
N THR A 30 14.12 5.29 -15.92
CA THR A 30 14.86 6.39 -15.32
C THR A 30 15.63 7.17 -16.38
N THR A 31 15.45 8.50 -16.36
CA THR A 31 16.10 9.43 -17.30
C THR A 31 17.43 9.96 -16.77
N SER A 32 17.76 9.66 -15.52
CA SER A 32 18.98 10.10 -14.84
C SER A 32 19.58 8.98 -14.00
N GLU A 33 20.86 9.13 -13.69
CA GLU A 33 21.53 8.31 -12.70
C GLU A 33 20.89 8.48 -11.32
N LYS A 34 20.69 7.38 -10.58
CA LYS A 34 20.17 7.38 -9.21
C LYS A 34 20.97 6.42 -8.34
N SER A 35 21.59 6.93 -7.28
CA SER A 35 22.15 6.07 -6.24
C SER A 35 21.04 5.63 -5.29
N VAL A 36 20.92 4.33 -5.08
CA VAL A 36 19.90 3.67 -4.27
C VAL A 36 20.57 2.69 -3.32
N ARG A 37 20.02 2.57 -2.10
CA ARG A 37 20.50 1.55 -1.14
C ARG A 37 19.96 0.17 -1.47
N GLU A 38 18.76 0.15 -2.01
CA GLU A 38 18.06 -1.04 -2.49
C GLU A 38 16.85 -0.58 -3.28
N VAL A 39 16.40 -1.41 -4.21
CA VAL A 39 15.07 -1.31 -4.79
C VAL A 39 14.30 -2.55 -4.36
N TYR A 40 13.10 -2.36 -3.83
CA TYR A 40 12.26 -3.47 -3.43
C TYR A 40 10.81 -3.28 -3.85
N ILE A 41 10.16 -4.39 -4.11
CA ILE A 41 8.72 -4.48 -4.31
C ILE A 41 8.09 -4.67 -2.93
N LEU A 42 7.15 -3.79 -2.61
CA LEU A 42 6.38 -3.81 -1.37
C LEU A 42 4.92 -4.09 -1.71
N PHE A 43 4.33 -5.08 -1.04
CA PHE A 43 2.91 -5.35 -1.14
C PHE A 43 2.28 -5.40 0.24
N VAL A 44 1.34 -4.49 0.50
CA VAL A 44 0.71 -4.30 1.80
C VAL A 44 -0.80 -4.43 1.67
N GLY A 45 -1.39 -5.31 2.47
CA GLY A 45 -2.82 -5.40 2.71
C GLY A 45 -3.15 -4.95 4.12
N GLU A 46 -3.94 -3.88 4.25
CA GLU A 46 -4.25 -3.28 5.56
C GLU A 46 -5.69 -2.76 5.64
N ALA A 47 -6.28 -2.84 6.84
CA ALA A 47 -7.47 -2.11 7.23
C ALA A 47 -7.07 -0.85 8.00
N LYS A 48 -7.72 0.27 7.68
CA LYS A 48 -7.62 1.52 8.44
C LYS A 48 -9.00 2.04 8.74
N VAL A 49 -9.34 2.20 10.01
CA VAL A 49 -10.62 2.72 10.48
C VAL A 49 -10.39 3.96 11.32
N ARG A 50 -11.08 5.06 11.00
CA ARG A 50 -10.98 6.36 11.68
C ARG A 50 -12.33 7.08 11.66
N TRP A 51 -12.81 7.50 12.82
CA TRP A 51 -13.97 8.38 12.93
C TRP A 51 -13.85 9.30 14.15
N GLU A 52 -14.71 10.31 14.19
CA GLU A 52 -14.82 11.24 15.31
C GLU A 52 -16.28 11.36 15.76
N GLU A 53 -16.46 11.59 17.05
CA GLU A 53 -17.77 11.83 17.67
C GLU A 53 -17.73 13.13 18.46
N SER A 54 -18.61 14.08 18.13
CA SER A 54 -18.82 15.27 18.94
C SER A 54 -19.67 14.92 20.15
N ARG A 55 -19.13 15.13 21.35
CA ARG A 55 -19.80 14.87 22.62
C ARG A 55 -19.93 16.13 23.45
N THR A 56 -20.92 16.10 24.33
CA THR A 56 -21.21 17.18 25.25
C THR A 56 -21.21 16.63 26.66
N ARG A 57 -20.50 17.29 27.59
CA ARG A 57 -20.51 16.92 29.02
C ARG A 57 -20.86 18.14 29.86
N SER A 58 -21.70 17.94 30.87
CA SER A 58 -21.95 18.95 31.90
C SER A 58 -21.04 18.70 33.10
N ARG A 59 -20.26 19.71 33.49
CA ARG A 59 -19.44 19.71 34.70
C ARG A 59 -19.60 21.05 35.40
N ASP A 60 -19.89 21.02 36.70
CA ASP A 60 -20.05 22.22 37.55
C ASP A 60 -21.02 23.27 36.96
N GLY A 61 -22.12 22.81 36.37
CA GLY A 61 -23.15 23.69 35.77
C GLY A 61 -22.78 24.32 34.42
N LYS A 62 -21.59 24.00 33.87
CA LYS A 62 -21.18 24.40 32.52
C LYS A 62 -21.25 23.24 31.53
N THR A 63 -21.74 23.54 30.34
CA THR A 63 -21.78 22.62 29.21
C THR A 63 -20.49 22.76 28.41
N GLU A 64 -19.71 21.68 28.29
CA GLU A 64 -18.50 21.61 27.49
C GLU A 64 -18.72 20.71 26.27
N HIS A 65 -18.30 21.18 25.11
CA HIS A 65 -18.29 20.41 23.86
C HIS A 65 -16.87 19.94 23.55
N TYR A 66 -16.70 18.67 23.21
CA TYR A 66 -15.41 18.10 22.82
C TYR A 66 -15.60 17.02 21.76
N ASN A 67 -14.54 16.73 21.02
CA ASN A 67 -14.53 15.64 20.05
C ASN A 67 -13.73 14.46 20.62
N GLU A 68 -14.29 13.27 20.47
CA GLU A 68 -13.58 12.01 20.69
C GLU A 68 -13.13 11.45 19.35
N TYR A 69 -11.90 10.94 19.30
CA TYR A 69 -11.29 10.38 18.10
C TYR A 69 -11.07 8.89 18.28
N TYR A 70 -11.57 8.12 17.32
CA TYR A 70 -11.45 6.66 17.31
C TYR A 70 -10.64 6.23 16.10
N ARG A 71 -9.62 5.39 16.31
CA ARG A 71 -8.71 4.93 15.26
C ARG A 71 -8.25 3.51 15.53
N ALA A 72 -8.18 2.69 14.48
CA ALA A 72 -7.55 1.38 14.49
C ALA A 72 -6.93 1.09 13.11
N ASP A 73 -5.78 0.43 13.11
CA ASP A 73 -5.10 -0.03 11.91
C ASP A 73 -4.77 -1.52 12.11
N GLU A 74 -4.97 -2.35 11.08
CA GLU A 74 -4.67 -3.78 11.09
C GLU A 74 -3.98 -4.18 9.78
N THR A 75 -2.92 -4.98 9.85
CA THR A 75 -2.16 -5.44 8.68
C THR A 75 -2.41 -6.93 8.46
N TYR A 76 -2.95 -7.29 7.29
CA TYR A 76 -3.21 -8.68 6.90
C TYR A 76 -2.07 -9.28 6.09
N LEU A 77 -1.35 -8.44 5.37
CA LEU A 77 -0.28 -8.87 4.47
C LEU A 77 0.81 -7.81 4.42
N HIS A 78 2.05 -8.25 4.57
CA HIS A 78 3.24 -7.42 4.38
C HIS A 78 4.30 -8.27 3.69
N SER A 79 4.45 -8.07 2.38
CA SER A 79 5.46 -8.76 1.58
C SER A 79 6.47 -7.75 1.05
N ARG A 80 7.76 -8.04 1.25
CA ARG A 80 8.88 -7.20 0.81
C ARG A 80 9.89 -8.07 0.07
N THR A 81 10.11 -7.76 -1.20
CA THR A 81 11.02 -8.50 -2.08
C THR A 81 12.06 -7.54 -2.65
N CYS A 82 13.32 -7.71 -2.27
CA CYS A 82 14.42 -6.96 -2.84
C CYS A 82 14.66 -7.38 -4.30
N VAL A 83 14.71 -6.40 -5.20
CA VAL A 83 14.90 -6.60 -6.65
C VAL A 83 16.17 -5.92 -7.18
N HIS A 84 16.76 -5.01 -6.42
CA HIS A 84 18.07 -4.44 -6.67
C HIS A 84 18.75 -4.14 -5.33
N GLY A 85 20.03 -4.49 -5.19
CA GLY A 85 20.80 -4.17 -3.98
C GLY A 85 21.32 -2.74 -3.96
N ASP A 86 22.28 -2.48 -3.08
CA ASP A 86 22.99 -1.20 -3.03
C ASP A 86 23.74 -0.95 -4.34
N GLY A 87 23.59 0.26 -4.88
CA GLY A 87 24.24 0.61 -6.13
C GLY A 87 23.65 1.83 -6.82
N THR A 88 23.95 1.91 -8.10
CA THR A 88 23.54 3.05 -8.94
C THR A 88 22.76 2.56 -10.13
N LEU A 89 21.52 3.06 -10.26
CA LEU A 89 20.69 2.87 -11.43
C LEU A 89 21.12 3.89 -12.49
N GLN A 90 21.62 3.39 -13.61
CA GLN A 90 21.95 4.19 -14.77
C GLN A 90 20.67 4.58 -15.53
N PRO A 91 20.70 5.67 -16.32
CA PRO A 91 19.61 5.99 -17.24
C PRO A 91 19.24 4.78 -18.11
N GLY A 92 17.97 4.40 -18.13
CA GLY A 92 17.50 3.20 -18.81
C GLY A 92 16.17 2.68 -18.29
N THR A 93 15.80 1.49 -18.77
CA THR A 93 14.57 0.80 -18.38
C THR A 93 14.92 -0.47 -17.61
N TYR A 94 14.33 -0.61 -16.41
CA TYR A 94 14.47 -1.76 -15.53
C TYR A 94 13.13 -2.47 -15.43
N THR A 95 13.11 -3.77 -15.67
CA THR A 95 11.90 -4.60 -15.55
C THR A 95 12.05 -5.55 -14.38
N TYR A 96 11.16 -5.42 -13.40
CA TYR A 96 11.10 -6.28 -12.21
C TYR A 96 9.85 -7.14 -12.26
N THR A 97 10.00 -8.47 -12.29
CA THR A 97 8.86 -9.39 -12.23
C THR A 97 8.50 -9.72 -10.79
N PHE A 98 7.22 -9.97 -10.52
CA PHE A 98 6.75 -10.37 -9.21
C PHE A 98 5.75 -11.53 -9.29
N CYS A 99 5.76 -12.36 -8.25
CA CYS A 99 4.85 -13.47 -8.01
C CYS A 99 4.57 -13.47 -6.51
N ILE A 100 3.38 -13.02 -6.11
CA ILE A 100 3.02 -12.79 -4.70
C ILE A 100 1.82 -13.66 -4.35
N PRO A 101 1.98 -14.66 -3.46
CA PRO A 101 0.85 -15.44 -2.97
C PRO A 101 0.02 -14.61 -1.98
N LEU A 102 -1.30 -14.52 -2.20
CA LEU A 102 -2.24 -13.92 -1.26
C LEU A 102 -2.60 -14.94 -0.17
N PRO A 103 -2.48 -14.58 1.12
CA PRO A 103 -3.02 -15.37 2.22
C PRO A 103 -4.52 -15.68 2.05
N LEU A 104 -4.97 -16.77 2.67
CA LEU A 104 -6.38 -17.18 2.66
C LEU A 104 -7.24 -16.27 3.56
N GLU A 105 -6.62 -15.65 4.57
CA GLU A 105 -7.26 -14.82 5.58
C GLU A 105 -7.44 -13.37 5.13
N CYS A 106 -6.99 -13.02 3.92
CA CYS A 106 -7.13 -11.67 3.38
C CYS A 106 -8.62 -11.28 3.25
N PRO A 107 -9.09 -10.22 3.93
CA PRO A 107 -10.46 -9.76 3.76
C PRO A 107 -10.67 -9.04 2.42
N THR A 108 -11.93 -8.95 1.98
CA THR A 108 -12.32 -8.20 0.79
C THR A 108 -11.95 -6.73 0.90
N SER A 109 -11.44 -6.14 -0.18
CA SER A 109 -11.21 -4.70 -0.25
C SER A 109 -12.53 -3.92 -0.16
N CYS A 110 -12.54 -2.85 0.64
CA CYS A 110 -13.71 -1.98 0.79
C CYS A 110 -13.26 -0.55 1.06
N VAL A 111 -14.08 0.41 0.67
CA VAL A 111 -13.87 1.83 0.96
C VAL A 111 -15.20 2.39 1.45
N GLU A 112 -15.23 2.74 2.73
CA GLU A 112 -16.42 3.19 3.44
C GLU A 112 -16.14 4.49 4.17
N LYS A 113 -17.21 5.12 4.70
CA LYS A 113 -17.14 6.43 5.37
C LYS A 113 -16.07 6.50 6.47
N TYR A 114 -15.95 5.44 7.27
CA TYR A 114 -15.10 5.43 8.46
C TYR A 114 -13.82 4.61 8.26
N GLY A 115 -13.59 4.05 7.09
CA GLY A 115 -12.41 3.21 6.91
C GLY A 115 -12.34 2.53 5.57
N LYS A 116 -11.21 1.90 5.33
CA LYS A 116 -10.96 1.12 4.12
C LYS A 116 -10.14 -0.12 4.42
N ILE A 117 -10.36 -1.15 3.62
CA ILE A 117 -9.48 -2.30 3.47
C ILE A 117 -8.87 -2.18 2.09
N SER A 118 -7.54 -2.01 2.00
CA SER A 118 -6.85 -1.81 0.73
C SER A 118 -5.60 -2.65 0.63
N TYR A 119 -5.31 -3.10 -0.61
CA TYR A 119 -4.10 -3.80 -0.99
C TYR A 119 -3.33 -2.94 -1.97
N GLU A 120 -2.07 -2.63 -1.64
CA GLU A 120 -1.24 -1.70 -2.40
C GLU A 120 0.08 -2.36 -2.80
N LEU A 121 0.42 -2.24 -4.08
CA LEU A 121 1.69 -2.67 -4.65
C LEU A 121 2.53 -1.44 -4.96
N SER A 122 3.75 -1.40 -4.43
CA SER A 122 4.67 -0.28 -4.59
C SER A 122 6.05 -0.78 -5.01
N LEU A 123 6.74 0.02 -5.82
CA LEU A 123 8.19 -0.09 -6.05
C LEU A 123 8.87 1.02 -5.27
N VAL A 124 9.73 0.66 -4.32
CA VAL A 124 10.45 1.61 -3.47
C VAL A 124 11.92 1.61 -3.87
N LEU A 125 12.50 2.82 -4.03
CA LEU A 125 13.89 3.10 -4.42
C LEU A 125 14.62 3.88 -3.32
#